data_AF-A0A6I3XG53-F1
#
_entry.id   AF-A0A6I3XG53-F1
#
_cell.length_a   1.000
_cell.length_b   1.000
_cell.length_c   1.000
_cell.angle_alpha   90.00
_cell.angle_beta   90.00
_cell.angle_gamma   90.00
#
_symmetry.space_group_name_H-M   'P 1'
#
loop_
_entity.id
_entity.type
_entity.pdbx_description
1 polymer ?
#
loop_
_entity_poly.entity_id
_entity_poly.type
_entity_poly.pdbx_seq_one_letter_code
_entity_poly.pdbx_strand_id
1 'polypeptide(L)' 'MIKYIGTRKTDQGGTLYVFLINGQEKQVSESALKQYPGCYEALPESARARIAANRKWLQKL' A
#
# COMPACT_ATOMS: atom_id res chain seq x y z
N MET A 1 2.43 14.99 6.36
CA MET A 1 1.70 13.97 7.16
C MET A 1 1.09 12.95 6.20
N ILE A 2 1.35 11.66 6.40
CA ILE A 2 0.80 10.57 5.58
C ILE A 2 -0.31 9.90 6.38
N LYS A 3 -1.50 9.82 5.83
CA LYS A 3 -2.63 9.12 6.46
C LYS A 3 -3.15 8.04 5.50
N TYR A 4 -3.24 6.81 5.97
CA TYR A 4 -3.91 5.76 5.22
C TYR A 4 -5.43 6.01 5.21
N ILE A 5 -6.03 5.99 4.02
CA ILE A 5 -7.46 6.24 3.82
C ILE A 5 -8.22 4.95 3.52
N GLY A 6 -7.60 4.00 2.81
CA GLY A 6 -8.25 2.73 2.50
C GLY A 6 -7.55 1.95 1.40
N THR A 7 -8.14 0.84 0.99
CA THR A 7 -7.69 0.05 -0.16
C THR A 7 -8.74 0.02 -1.25
N ARG A 8 -8.32 0.12 -2.50
CA ARG A 8 -9.14 -0.15 -3.68
C ARG A 8 -8.62 -1.39 -4.39
N LYS A 9 -9.53 -2.17 -4.97
CA LYS A 9 -9.16 -3.23 -5.91
C LYS A 9 -9.18 -2.66 -7.33
N THR A 10 -8.17 -3.00 -8.12
CA THR A 10 -8.19 -2.71 -9.56
C THR A 10 -8.97 -3.79 -10.28
N ASP A 11 -9.50 -3.45 -11.44
CA ASP A 11 -10.19 -4.39 -12.33
C ASP A 11 -9.29 -5.58 -12.71
N GLN A 12 -7.98 -5.36 -12.79
CA GLN A 12 -6.96 -6.41 -13.01
C GLN A 12 -6.66 -7.27 -11.76
N GLY A 13 -7.44 -7.15 -10.69
CA GLY A 13 -7.26 -7.91 -9.45
C GLY A 13 -6.12 -7.41 -8.55
N GLY A 14 -5.52 -6.26 -8.85
CA GLY A 14 -4.49 -5.63 -8.03
C GLY A 14 -5.07 -4.94 -6.79
N THR A 15 -4.28 -4.83 -5.71
CA THR A 15 -4.64 -4.00 -4.55
C THR A 15 -3.90 -2.67 -4.61
N LEU A 16 -4.65 -1.57 -4.59
CA LEU A 16 -4.16 -0.20 -4.43
C LEU A 16 -4.43 0.27 -3.01
N TYR A 17 -3.42 0.82 -2.37
CA TYR A 17 -3.50 1.45 -1.07
C TYR A 17 -3.59 2.96 -1.28
N VAL A 18 -4.62 3.58 -0.71
CA VAL A 18 -4.90 5.01 -0.85
C VAL A 18 -4.41 5.72 0.40
N PHE A 19 -3.57 6.73 0.17
CA PHE A 19 -2.98 7.57 1.21
C PHE A 19 -3.36 9.02 0.96
N LEU A 20 -3.54 9.78 2.02
CA LEU A 20 -3.61 11.23 1.98
C LEU A 20 -2.24 11.76 2.41
N ILE A 21 -1.49 12.32 1.45
CA ILE A 21 -0.17 12.88 1.66
C ILE A 21 -0.29 14.38 1.52
N ASN A 22 -0.10 15.12 2.62
CA ASN A 22 -0.20 16.60 2.63
C ASN A 22 -1.51 17.13 2.01
N GLY A 23 -2.63 16.44 2.24
CA GLY A 23 -3.94 16.82 1.70
C GLY A 23 -4.22 16.33 0.28
N GLN A 24 -3.29 15.64 -0.37
CA GLN A 24 -3.50 15.03 -1.69
C GLN A 24 -3.66 13.52 -1.60
N GLU A 25 -4.65 12.98 -2.31
CA GLU A 25 -4.84 11.54 -2.42
C GLU A 25 -3.79 10.92 -3.35
N LYS A 26 -3.06 9.94 -2.83
CA LYS A 26 -2.05 9.16 -3.53
C LYS A 26 -2.44 7.70 -3.49
N GLN A 27 -2.59 7.09 -4.65
CA GLN A 27 -2.84 5.67 -4.79
C GLN A 27 -1.50 4.97 -5.06
N VAL A 28 -1.16 3.99 -4.24
CA VAL A 28 0.09 3.23 -4.32
C VAL A 28 -0.27 1.76 -4.41
N SER A 29 0.17 1.11 -5.49
CA SER A 29 0.02 -0.33 -5.64
C SER A 29 0.91 -1.09 -4.64
N GLU A 30 0.50 -2.31 -4.30
CA GLU A 30 1.25 -3.12 -3.32
C GLU A 30 2.73 -3.26 -3.68
N SER A 31 3.06 -3.52 -4.95
CA SER A 31 4.44 -3.59 -5.43
C SER A 31 5.20 -2.27 -5.28
N ALA A 32 4.52 -1.13 -5.47
CA ALA A 32 5.10 0.19 -5.33
C ALA A 32 5.35 0.56 -3.85
N LEU A 33 4.66 -0.04 -2.88
CA LEU A 33 4.92 0.25 -1.45
C LEU A 33 6.36 -0.01 -1.03
N LYS A 34 7.08 -0.92 -1.70
CA LYS A 34 8.52 -1.14 -1.47
C LYS A 34 9.35 0.12 -1.75
N GLN A 35 8.92 0.95 -2.68
CA GLN A 35 9.60 2.18 -3.08
C GLN A 35 9.18 3.39 -2.23
N TYR A 36 8.12 3.27 -1.43
CA TYR A 36 7.57 4.34 -0.59
C TYR A 36 7.49 3.89 0.88
N PRO A 37 8.63 3.85 1.61
CA PRO A 37 8.67 3.36 2.99
C PRO A 37 7.71 4.12 3.91
N GLY A 38 7.60 5.45 3.78
CA GLY A 38 6.68 6.24 4.59
C GLY A 38 5.19 5.91 4.36
N CYS A 39 4.82 5.41 3.19
CA CYS A 39 3.46 4.91 2.94
C CYS A 39 3.26 3.54 3.60
N TYR A 40 4.26 2.66 3.54
CA TYR A 40 4.21 1.36 4.20
C TYR A 40 4.09 1.48 5.72
N GLU A 41 4.83 2.42 6.33
CA GLU A 41 4.77 2.68 7.77
C GLU A 41 3.42 3.26 8.21
N ALA A 42 2.79 4.09 7.36
CA ALA A 42 1.47 4.68 7.61
C ALA A 42 0.32 3.67 7.50
N LEU A 43 0.57 2.44 7.04
CA LEU A 43 -0.45 1.40 6.97
C LEU A 43 -0.83 0.86 8.36
N PRO A 44 -2.10 0.46 8.56
CA PRO A 44 -2.48 -0.27 9.76
C PRO A 44 -1.78 -1.65 9.79
N GLU A 45 -1.60 -2.19 10.99
CA GLU A 45 -0.95 -3.48 11.22
C GLU A 45 -1.59 -4.61 10.39
N SER A 46 -2.92 -4.65 10.32
CA SER A 46 -3.65 -5.64 9.51
C SER A 46 -3.31 -5.55 8.01
N ALA A 47 -3.09 -4.36 7.47
CA ALA A 47 -2.70 -4.20 6.07
C ALA A 47 -1.24 -4.64 5.85
N ARG A 48 -0.33 -4.27 6.75
CA ARG A 48 1.06 -4.72 6.72
C ARG A 48 1.18 -6.24 6.81
N ALA A 49 0.41 -6.86 7.69
CA ALA A 49 0.33 -8.32 7.81
C ALA A 49 -0.18 -8.97 6.51
N ARG A 50 -1.18 -8.38 5.86
CA ARG A 50 -1.70 -8.87 4.57
C ARG A 50 -0.65 -8.80 3.46
N ILE A 51 0.11 -7.71 3.41
CA ILE A 51 1.20 -7.50 2.45
C ILE A 51 2.34 -8.49 2.73
N ALA A 52 2.72 -8.66 4.00
CA ALA A 52 3.75 -9.62 4.42
C ALA A 52 3.34 -11.07 4.11
N ALA A 53 2.04 -11.39 4.22
CA ALA A 53 1.50 -12.69 3.83
C ALA A 53 1.50 -12.90 2.30
N ASN A 54 1.52 -11.82 1.50
CA ASN A 54 1.59 -11.95 0.06
C ASN A 54 3.00 -12.33 -0.39
N ARG A 55 3.22 -13.63 -0.63
CA ARG A 55 4.48 -14.17 -1.15
C ARG A 55 4.91 -13.55 -2.48
N LYS A 56 3.98 -13.07 -3.31
CA LYS A 56 4.33 -12.34 -4.56
C LYS A 56 4.98 -10.99 -4.26
N TRP A 57 4.58 -10.35 -3.16
CA TRP A 57 5.23 -9.13 -2.70
C TRP A 57 6.60 -9.42 -2.10
N LEU A 58 6.82 -10.57 -1.44
CA LEU A 58 8.15 -10.94 -0.94
C LEU A 58 9.12 -11.38 -2.03
N GLN A 59 8.63 -11.87 -3.17
CA GLN A 59 9.49 -12.19 -4.30
C GLN A 59 10.17 -10.90 -4.79
N LYS A 60 11.51 -10.95 -4.86
CA LYS A 60 12.36 -9.85 -5.34
C LYS A 60 11.91 -9.47 -6.75
N LEU A 61 11.89 -8.15 -6.98
CA LEU A 61 11.84 -7.55 -8.32
C LEU A 61 12.85 -8.23 -9.24
#